data_AF-A0A703EB43-F1
#
_entry.id   AF-A0A703EB43-F1
#
_cell.length_a   1.000
_cell.length_b   1.000
_cell.length_c   1.000
_cell.angle_alpha   90.00
_cell.angle_beta   90.00
_cell.angle_gamma   90.00
#
_symmetry.space_group_name_H-M   'P 1'
#
loop_
_entity.id
_entity.type
_entity.pdbx_description
1 polymer ?
#
loop_
_entity_poly.entity_id
_entity_poly.type
_entity_poly.pdbx_seq_one_letter_code
_entity_poly.pdbx_strand_id
1 'polypeptide(L)'
;GGLTIPAPPTDAQITGGGRVDAVYILATPEEIGFIKPMIAMRNGTQSGATLYASSRSAQGTSGPDFRLEMEGLQYSEIPMLAGGNMPLMQQALSAVHNDYSLARMYAMGVDAWTLANHFSQMRQVQGFEINGNTGALTASPDCVINRKLSWLKYQQGEIVPAS
;
A
#
# COMPACT_ATOMS: atom_id res chain seq x y z
N GLY A 1 4.86 -12.42 -19.91
CA GLY A 1 4.59 -11.13 -19.28
C GLY A 1 5.91 -10.44 -19.02
N GLY A 2 6.23 -9.41 -19.79
CA GLY A 2 7.44 -8.63 -19.60
C GLY A 2 7.23 -7.62 -18.49
N LEU A 3 7.77 -7.90 -17.30
CA LEU A 3 7.95 -6.89 -16.26
C LEU A 3 8.94 -5.86 -16.79
N THR A 4 8.43 -4.75 -17.30
CA THR A 4 9.24 -3.57 -17.61
C THR A 4 9.42 -2.79 -16.32
N ILE A 5 10.48 -3.10 -15.57
CA ILE A 5 10.95 -2.22 -14.51
C ILE A 5 11.65 -1.05 -15.23
N PRO A 6 11.18 0.20 -15.06
CA PRO A 6 11.87 1.36 -15.61
C PRO A 6 13.32 1.36 -15.14
N ALA A 7 14.25 1.70 -16.02
CA ALA A 7 15.63 1.90 -15.60
C ALA A 7 15.68 2.95 -14.47
N PRO A 8 16.56 2.77 -13.46
CA PRO A 8 16.77 3.80 -12.46
C PRO A 8 17.10 5.13 -13.17
N PRO A 9 16.57 6.27 -12.69
CA PRO A 9 16.80 7.54 -13.31
C PRO A 9 18.30 7.86 -13.34
N THR A 10 18.76 8.38 -14.47
CA THR A 10 20.13 8.86 -14.64
C THR A 10 20.39 10.11 -13.79
N ASP A 11 21.64 10.37 -13.42
CA ASP A 11 22.01 11.58 -12.66
C ASP A 11 21.51 12.87 -13.32
N ALA A 12 21.45 12.91 -14.66
CA ALA A 12 20.88 14.02 -15.43
C ALA A 12 19.36 14.20 -15.24
N GLN A 13 18.62 13.12 -15.02
CA GLN A 13 17.18 13.15 -14.69
C GLN A 13 16.95 13.52 -13.21
N ILE A 14 17.90 13.17 -12.33
CA ILE A 14 17.87 13.51 -10.90
C ILE A 14 18.29 14.98 -10.65
N THR A 15 19.11 15.57 -11.53
CA THR A 15 19.67 16.93 -11.39
C THR A 15 18.84 18.04 -12.04
N GLY A 16 17.61 17.77 -12.46
CA GLY A 16 16.65 18.83 -12.78
C GLY A 16 16.45 19.71 -11.55
N GLY A 17 16.92 20.96 -11.57
CA GLY A 17 17.02 21.89 -10.42
C GLY A 17 15.71 22.35 -9.78
N GLY A 18 14.65 21.55 -9.83
CA GLY A 18 13.38 21.76 -9.15
C GLY A 18 13.37 21.20 -7.73
N ARG A 19 12.49 21.73 -6.89
CA ARG A 19 12.19 21.13 -5.57
C ARG A 19 11.47 19.80 -5.80
N VAL A 20 11.76 18.80 -4.97
CA VAL A 20 11.04 17.53 -4.97
C VAL A 20 9.72 17.73 -4.22
N ASP A 21 8.60 17.51 -4.90
CA ASP A 21 7.25 17.69 -4.32
C ASP A 21 6.67 16.39 -3.73
N ALA A 22 7.17 15.22 -4.16
CA ALA A 22 6.76 13.93 -3.64
C ALA A 22 7.84 12.84 -3.82
N VAL A 23 7.79 11.82 -2.97
CA VAL A 23 8.66 10.63 -3.04
C VAL A 23 7.80 9.38 -2.83
N TYR A 24 7.95 8.37 -3.70
CA TYR A 24 7.35 7.05 -3.49
C TYR A 24 8.42 6.04 -3.09
N ILE A 25 8.24 5.41 -1.94
CA ILE A 25 9.23 4.55 -1.28
C ILE A 25 8.74 3.10 -1.29
N LEU A 26 9.52 2.20 -1.88
CA LEU A 26 9.29 0.76 -1.82
C LEU A 26 10.34 0.14 -0.90
N ALA A 27 9.99 -0.10 0.35
CA ALA A 27 10.91 -0.53 1.39
C ALA A 27 10.18 -1.40 2.44
N THR A 28 10.94 -2.22 3.18
CA THR A 28 10.43 -2.92 4.38
C THR A 28 10.21 -1.92 5.53
N PRO A 29 9.54 -2.32 6.64
CA PRO A 29 9.40 -1.47 7.81
C PRO A 29 10.75 -1.01 8.39
N GLU A 30 11.76 -1.89 8.39
CA GLU A 30 13.11 -1.56 8.87
C GLU A 30 13.79 -0.55 7.94
N GLU A 31 13.76 -0.80 6.63
CA GLU A 31 14.37 0.07 5.63
C GLU A 31 13.74 1.47 5.63
N ILE A 32 12.40 1.57 5.68
CA ILE A 32 11.73 2.87 5.69
C ILE A 32 11.98 3.65 6.98
N GLY A 33 12.16 2.92 8.09
CA GLY A 33 12.60 3.45 9.38
C GLY A 33 13.91 4.22 9.28
N PHE A 34 14.81 3.85 8.37
CA PHE A 34 16.04 4.58 8.10
C PHE A 34 15.89 5.62 6.98
N ILE A 35 15.18 5.29 5.90
CA ILE A 35 15.04 6.16 4.72
C ILE A 35 14.37 7.48 5.09
N LYS A 36 13.26 7.45 5.84
CA LYS A 36 12.51 8.68 6.15
C LYS A 36 13.35 9.68 6.97
N PRO A 37 14.03 9.29 8.08
CA PRO A 37 14.95 10.18 8.78
C PRO A 37 16.07 10.74 7.89
N MET A 38 16.66 9.93 6.99
CA MET A 38 17.69 10.42 6.07
C MET A 38 17.16 11.51 5.11
N ILE A 39 15.93 11.36 4.60
CA ILE A 39 15.27 12.39 3.78
C ILE A 39 15.05 13.67 4.60
N ALA A 40 14.56 13.53 5.84
CA ALA A 40 14.34 14.67 6.73
C ALA A 40 15.65 15.40 7.09
N MET A 41 16.74 14.67 7.33
CA MET A 41 18.05 15.26 7.61
C MET A 41 18.63 16.00 6.41
N ARG A 42 18.51 15.44 5.20
CA ARG A 42 19.03 16.08 3.97
C ARG A 42 18.27 17.35 3.60
N ASN A 43 16.95 17.34 3.76
CA ASN A 43 16.07 18.41 3.32
C ASN A 43 15.75 19.44 4.44
N GLY A 44 16.18 19.16 5.68
CA GLY A 44 15.81 19.91 6.87
C GLY A 44 14.31 19.84 7.19
N THR A 45 13.85 20.69 8.11
CA THR A 45 12.43 20.87 8.48
C THR A 45 11.54 21.38 7.32
N GLN A 46 12.12 21.65 6.14
CA GLN A 46 11.43 22.18 4.96
C GLN A 46 11.23 21.15 3.85
N SER A 47 11.28 19.85 4.14
CA SER A 47 10.86 18.85 3.16
C SER A 47 9.34 18.95 2.96
N GLY A 48 8.89 19.87 2.09
CA GLY A 48 7.51 19.94 1.60
C GLY A 48 7.12 18.73 0.73
N ALA A 49 8.07 17.83 0.46
CA ALA A 49 7.82 16.61 -0.28
C ALA A 49 6.85 15.70 0.48
N THR A 50 5.74 15.33 -0.15
CA THR A 50 4.84 14.31 0.41
C THR A 50 5.47 12.94 0.21
N LEU A 51 5.59 12.17 1.29
CA LEU A 51 6.15 10.82 1.25
C LEU A 51 5.01 9.81 1.13
N TYR A 52 5.15 8.92 0.15
CA TYR A 52 4.26 7.80 -0.12
C TYR A 52 5.03 6.49 -0.03
N ALA A 53 4.38 5.41 0.38
CA ALA A 53 4.94 4.07 0.40
C ALA A 53 3.93 3.00 -0.02
N SER A 54 4.43 1.80 -0.32
CA SER A 54 3.57 0.64 -0.57
C SER A 54 3.23 -0.08 0.75
N SER A 55 2.31 -1.04 0.69
CA SER A 55 1.99 -1.91 1.84
C SER A 55 3.20 -2.68 2.38
N ARG A 56 4.29 -2.79 1.60
CA ARG A 56 5.55 -3.42 2.03
C ARG A 56 6.15 -2.76 3.28
N SER A 57 5.92 -1.45 3.46
CA SER A 57 6.45 -0.72 4.61
C SER A 57 5.61 -0.89 5.88
N ALA A 58 4.44 -1.52 5.78
CA ALA A 58 3.51 -1.70 6.89
C ALA A 58 3.62 -3.09 7.51
N GLN A 59 3.63 -3.15 8.84
CA GLN A 59 3.62 -4.37 9.64
C GLN A 59 2.61 -4.27 10.78
N GLY A 60 2.06 -5.42 11.19
CA GLY A 60 1.03 -5.50 12.23
C GLY A 60 1.50 -5.22 13.66
N THR A 61 2.82 -5.19 13.86
CA THR A 61 3.46 -5.03 15.17
C THR A 61 4.07 -3.64 15.37
N SER A 62 3.87 -2.70 14.45
CA SER A 62 4.39 -1.34 14.59
C SER A 62 3.80 -0.64 15.82
N GLY A 63 4.64 -0.45 16.83
CA GLY A 63 4.31 0.27 18.05
C GLY A 63 4.16 1.78 17.84
N PRO A 64 3.70 2.51 18.88
CA PRO A 64 3.48 3.96 18.82
C PRO A 64 4.71 4.76 18.38
N ASP A 65 5.91 4.37 18.82
CA ASP A 65 7.17 5.05 18.48
C ASP A 65 7.42 5.02 16.97
N PHE A 66 7.29 3.86 16.32
CA PHE A 66 7.42 3.74 14.87
C PHE A 66 6.36 4.58 14.14
N ARG A 67 5.12 4.62 14.64
CA ARG A 67 4.04 5.40 14.03
C ARG A 67 4.34 6.90 14.09
N LEU A 68 4.87 7.38 15.22
CA LEU A 68 5.33 8.76 15.38
C LEU A 68 6.53 9.06 14.48
N GLU A 69 7.50 8.15 14.40
CA GLU A 69 8.63 8.27 13.46
C GLU A 69 8.15 8.34 12.01
N MET A 70 7.06 7.66 11.67
CA MET A 70 6.45 7.65 10.34
C MET A 70 5.44 8.79 10.09
N GLU A 71 5.24 9.73 11.03
CA GLU A 71 4.31 10.87 10.91
C GLU A 71 4.28 11.54 9.52
N GLY A 72 3.10 11.66 8.93
CA GLY A 72 2.88 12.29 7.63
C GLY A 72 3.12 11.39 6.41
N LEU A 73 3.78 10.23 6.58
CA LEU A 73 3.94 9.23 5.52
C LEU A 73 2.56 8.64 5.18
N GLN A 74 2.25 8.58 3.89
CA GLN A 74 1.07 7.89 3.38
C GLN A 74 1.48 6.54 2.79
N TYR A 75 0.65 5.51 2.93
CA TYR A 75 0.93 4.22 2.33
C TYR A 75 -0.35 3.52 1.86
N SER A 76 -0.23 2.76 0.78
CA SER A 76 -1.33 1.95 0.26
C SER A 76 -1.47 0.65 1.04
N GLU A 77 -2.70 0.20 1.31
CA GLU A 77 -2.97 -1.11 1.91
C GLU A 77 -4.30 -1.70 1.43
N ILE A 78 -4.47 -3.02 1.57
CA ILE A 78 -5.74 -3.68 1.27
C ILE A 78 -6.87 -3.21 2.20
N PRO A 79 -8.11 -3.08 1.70
CA PRO A 79 -9.26 -2.67 2.50
C PRO A 79 -9.44 -3.45 3.81
N MET A 80 -9.17 -4.76 3.81
CA MET A 80 -9.26 -5.58 5.03
C MET A 80 -8.39 -5.03 6.17
N LEU A 81 -7.13 -4.71 5.88
CA LEU A 81 -6.17 -4.18 6.86
C LEU A 81 -6.30 -2.67 7.08
N ALA A 82 -7.02 -1.98 6.18
CA ALA A 82 -7.41 -0.57 6.34
C ALA A 82 -8.72 -0.39 7.15
N GLY A 83 -9.26 -1.46 7.75
CA GLY A 83 -10.48 -1.41 8.58
C GLY A 83 -11.80 -1.53 7.82
N GLY A 84 -11.76 -1.85 6.52
CA GLY A 84 -12.97 -2.04 5.69
C GLY A 84 -13.78 -3.29 6.02
N ASN A 85 -13.20 -4.27 6.72
CA ASN A 85 -13.88 -5.49 7.17
C ASN A 85 -13.29 -5.99 8.49
N MET A 86 -13.72 -5.38 9.60
CA MET A 86 -13.17 -5.66 10.94
C MET A 86 -13.30 -7.14 11.39
N PRO A 87 -14.46 -7.83 11.20
CA PRO A 87 -14.58 -9.24 11.59
C PRO A 87 -13.59 -10.13 10.84
N LEU A 88 -13.47 -9.95 9.52
CA LEU A 88 -12.53 -10.73 8.70
C LEU A 88 -11.08 -10.42 9.07
N MET A 89 -10.76 -9.15 9.31
CA MET A 89 -9.43 -8.72 9.73
C MET A 89 -9.02 -9.40 11.04
N GLN A 90 -9.90 -9.41 12.05
CA GLN A 90 -9.62 -10.06 13.33
C GLN A 90 -9.41 -11.57 13.16
N GLN A 91 -10.24 -12.23 12.35
CA GLN A 91 -10.09 -13.65 12.05
C GLN A 91 -8.76 -13.96 11.33
N ALA A 92 -8.43 -13.19 10.29
CA ALA A 92 -7.22 -13.36 9.51
C ALA A 92 -5.96 -13.14 10.36
N LEU A 93 -5.89 -12.02 11.09
CA LEU A 93 -4.74 -11.69 11.94
C LEU A 93 -4.52 -12.70 13.06
N SER A 94 -5.61 -13.23 13.64
CA SER A 94 -5.52 -14.29 14.64
C SER A 94 -4.97 -15.59 14.05
N ALA A 95 -5.40 -15.96 12.83
CA ALA A 95 -4.96 -17.19 12.16
C ALA A 95 -3.48 -17.15 11.74
N VAL A 96 -2.92 -15.96 11.53
CA VAL A 96 -1.56 -15.77 11.01
C VAL A 96 -0.62 -15.08 11.98
N HIS A 97 -0.97 -15.04 13.27
CA HIS A 97 -0.15 -14.45 14.33
C HIS A 97 0.29 -13.00 14.04
N ASN A 98 -0.63 -12.18 13.53
CA ASN A 98 -0.42 -10.78 13.13
C ASN A 98 0.59 -10.56 11.98
N ASP A 99 0.98 -11.60 11.24
CA ASP A 99 1.77 -11.45 10.02
C ASP A 99 0.91 -10.84 8.88
N TYR A 100 1.21 -9.59 8.51
CA TYR A 100 0.46 -8.89 7.47
C TYR A 100 0.65 -9.49 6.08
N SER A 101 1.79 -10.11 5.77
CA SER A 101 1.99 -10.77 4.47
C SER A 101 1.06 -11.97 4.34
N LEU A 102 0.96 -12.78 5.40
CA LEU A 102 0.03 -13.91 5.46
C LEU A 102 -1.43 -13.44 5.56
N ALA A 103 -1.73 -12.36 6.27
CA ALA A 103 -3.08 -11.78 6.31
C ALA A 103 -3.53 -11.28 4.93
N ARG A 104 -2.65 -10.65 4.16
CA ARG A 104 -2.94 -10.27 2.76
C ARG A 104 -3.20 -11.49 1.88
N MET A 105 -2.48 -12.59 2.10
CA MET A 105 -2.73 -13.86 1.41
C MET A 105 -4.07 -14.49 1.82
N TYR A 106 -4.46 -14.38 3.09
CA TYR A 106 -5.77 -14.78 3.58
C TYR A 106 -6.90 -14.02 2.87
N ALA A 107 -6.80 -12.69 2.82
CA ALA A 107 -7.75 -11.84 2.08
C ALA A 107 -7.81 -12.18 0.59
N MET A 108 -6.65 -12.50 -0.02
CA MET A 108 -6.58 -12.95 -1.40
C MET A 108 -7.36 -14.25 -1.62
N GLY A 109 -7.30 -15.20 -0.68
CA GLY A 109 -8.09 -16.43 -0.74
C GLY A 109 -9.60 -16.17 -0.70
N VAL A 110 -10.05 -15.25 0.16
CA VAL A 110 -11.45 -14.84 0.25
C VAL A 110 -11.92 -14.19 -1.06
N ASP A 111 -11.12 -13.28 -1.61
CA ASP A 111 -11.45 -12.60 -2.86
C ASP A 111 -11.38 -13.53 -4.07
N ALA A 112 -10.49 -14.53 -4.08
CA ALA A 112 -10.42 -15.53 -5.14
C ALA A 112 -11.72 -16.34 -5.26
N TRP A 113 -12.37 -16.65 -4.14
CA TRP A 113 -13.69 -17.29 -4.15
C TRP A 113 -14.75 -16.38 -4.78
N THR A 114 -14.78 -15.10 -4.39
CA THR A 114 -15.70 -14.11 -4.96
C THR A 114 -15.48 -13.95 -6.46
N LEU A 115 -14.21 -13.82 -6.89
CA LEU A 115 -13.83 -13.74 -8.30
C LEU A 115 -14.28 -14.97 -9.10
N ALA A 116 -14.15 -16.18 -8.56
CA ALA A 116 -14.59 -17.40 -9.23
C ALA A 116 -16.11 -17.41 -9.47
N ASN A 117 -16.90 -16.96 -8.50
CA ASN A 117 -18.36 -16.86 -8.62
C ASN A 117 -18.82 -15.74 -9.57
N HIS A 118 -17.95 -14.77 -9.87
CA HIS A 118 -18.22 -13.66 -10.76
C HIS A 118 -17.36 -13.67 -12.04
N PHE A 119 -16.76 -14.81 -12.38
CA PHE A 119 -15.77 -14.90 -13.47
C PHE A 119 -16.32 -14.43 -14.82
N SER A 120 -17.56 -14.84 -15.16
CA SER A 120 -18.20 -14.44 -16.42
C SER A 120 -18.43 -12.93 -16.48
N GLN A 121 -18.91 -12.33 -15.39
CA GLN A 121 -19.14 -10.88 -15.31
C GLN A 121 -17.82 -10.12 -15.41
N MET A 122 -16.79 -10.54 -14.67
CA MET A 122 -15.45 -9.92 -14.72
C MET A 122 -14.87 -9.91 -16.13
N ARG A 123 -15.18 -10.90 -16.98
CA ARG A 123 -14.68 -10.97 -18.36
C ARG A 123 -15.54 -10.23 -19.39
N GLN A 124 -16.85 -10.24 -19.23
CA GLN A 124 -17.78 -9.83 -20.29
C GLN A 124 -18.35 -8.43 -20.07
N VAL A 125 -18.44 -7.97 -18.82
CA VAL A 125 -19.06 -6.70 -18.47
C VAL A 125 -17.97 -5.65 -18.30
N GLN A 126 -17.89 -4.72 -19.25
CA GLN A 126 -16.93 -3.63 -19.19
C GLN A 126 -17.17 -2.77 -17.93
N GLY A 127 -16.11 -2.52 -17.17
CA GLY A 127 -16.18 -1.71 -15.95
C GLY A 127 -16.84 -2.42 -14.76
N PHE A 128 -17.08 -3.73 -14.85
CA PHE A 128 -17.56 -4.50 -13.70
C PHE A 128 -16.50 -4.48 -12.58
N GLU A 129 -16.95 -4.14 -11.37
CA GLU A 129 -16.12 -3.95 -10.19
C GLU A 129 -16.67 -4.78 -9.03
N ILE A 130 -15.77 -5.42 -8.29
CA ILE A 130 -16.08 -6.10 -7.04
C ILE A 130 -15.39 -5.36 -5.91
N ASN A 131 -16.14 -4.96 -4.88
CA ASN A 131 -15.57 -4.44 -3.64
C ASN A 131 -14.98 -5.61 -2.82
N GLY A 132 -13.71 -5.91 -3.07
CA GLY A 132 -12.97 -7.00 -2.44
C GLY A 132 -12.24 -6.56 -1.16
N ASN A 133 -11.80 -7.56 -0.39
CA ASN A 133 -10.99 -7.36 0.81
C ASN A 133 -9.54 -6.99 0.47
N THR A 134 -9.10 -7.27 -0.75
CA THR A 134 -7.79 -6.93 -1.33
C THR A 134 -7.77 -5.65 -2.15
N GLY A 135 -8.92 -5.00 -2.36
CA GLY A 135 -9.10 -3.77 -3.12
C GLY A 135 -10.42 -3.76 -3.87
N ALA A 136 -10.75 -2.64 -4.52
CA ALA A 136 -11.77 -2.67 -5.58
C ALA A 136 -11.17 -3.40 -6.78
N LEU A 137 -11.78 -4.53 -7.17
CA LEU A 137 -11.27 -5.47 -8.16
C LEU A 137 -11.93 -5.21 -9.50
N THR A 138 -11.13 -4.95 -10.52
CA THR A 138 -11.56 -4.84 -11.92
C THR A 138 -10.71 -5.75 -12.78
N ALA A 139 -11.15 -6.06 -14.01
CA ALA A 139 -10.36 -6.83 -14.96
C ALA A 139 -9.98 -5.97 -16.17
N SER A 140 -8.73 -6.10 -16.62
CA SER A 140 -8.31 -5.63 -17.93
C SER A 140 -8.80 -6.57 -19.04
N PRO A 141 -8.71 -6.18 -20.33
CA PRO A 141 -9.14 -7.01 -21.46
C PRO A 141 -8.43 -8.38 -21.56
N ASP A 142 -7.20 -8.49 -21.09
CA ASP A 142 -6.43 -9.73 -20.97
C ASP A 142 -6.74 -10.52 -19.68
N CYS A 143 -7.79 -10.14 -18.96
CA CYS A 143 -8.28 -10.78 -17.73
C CYS A 143 -7.29 -10.70 -16.54
N VAL A 144 -6.42 -9.68 -16.51
CA VAL A 144 -5.59 -9.38 -15.33
C VAL A 144 -6.43 -8.61 -14.32
N ILE A 145 -6.47 -9.11 -13.09
CA ILE A 145 -7.19 -8.46 -11.99
C ILE A 145 -6.38 -7.27 -11.48
N ASN A 146 -6.94 -6.07 -11.66
CA ASN A 146 -6.42 -4.82 -11.11
C ASN A 146 -7.09 -4.53 -9.78
N ARG A 147 -6.34 -3.90 -8.87
CA ARG A 147 -6.81 -3.57 -7.52
C ARG A 147 -6.63 -2.09 -7.24
N LYS A 148 -7.72 -1.42 -6.85
CA LYS A 148 -7.65 -0.10 -6.24
C LYS A 148 -7.56 -0.26 -4.72
N LEU A 149 -6.43 0.17 -4.15
CA LEU A 149 -6.12 0.02 -2.73
C LEU A 149 -6.64 1.21 -1.91
N SER A 150 -6.80 0.98 -0.61
CA SER A 150 -7.02 2.04 0.36
C SER A 150 -5.70 2.75 0.64
N TRP A 151 -5.76 4.06 0.91
CA TRP A 151 -4.59 4.82 1.37
C TRP A 151 -4.76 5.17 2.84
N LEU A 152 -3.69 4.99 3.59
CA LEU A 152 -3.59 5.26 5.02
C LEU A 152 -2.48 6.28 5.26
N LYS A 153 -2.55 6.99 6.38
CA LYS A 153 -1.59 8.00 6.80
C LYS A 153 -1.25 7.82 8.26
N TYR A 154 0.03 7.91 8.59
CA TYR A 154 0.48 8.06 9.97
C TYR A 154 0.22 9.50 10.43
N GLN A 155 -0.59 9.67 11.47
CA GLN A 155 -0.94 10.97 12.01
C GLN A 155 -1.10 10.92 13.53
N GLN A 156 -0.32 11.73 14.24
CA GLN A 156 -0.30 11.83 15.70
C GLN A 156 -0.11 10.48 16.40
N GLY A 157 0.71 9.59 15.84
CA GLY A 157 0.95 8.24 16.37
C GLY A 157 -0.15 7.22 16.06
N GLU A 158 -1.20 7.63 15.35
CA GLU A 158 -2.29 6.78 14.89
C GLU A 158 -2.23 6.55 13.37
N ILE A 159 -3.02 5.59 12.89
CA ILE A 159 -3.20 5.30 11.47
C ILE A 159 -4.61 5.74 11.09
N VAL A 160 -4.72 6.69 10.18
CA VAL A 160 -6.00 7.22 9.68
C VAL A 160 -6.12 7.04 8.16
N PRO A 161 -7.32 7.05 7.57
CA PRO A 161 -7.47 7.13 6.12
C PRO A 161 -6.76 8.37 5.56
N ALA A 162 -6.02 8.21 4.45
CA ALA A 162 -5.49 9.35 3.71
C ALA A 162 -6.64 10.01 2.91
N SER A 163 -6.78 11.33 3.05
CA SER A 163 -7.77 12.19 2.37
C SER A 163 -7.39 12.56 0.96
#